data_AF-A0A2V7JVD2-F1
#
_entry.id   AF-A0A2V7JVD2-F1
#
_cell.length_a   1.000
_cell.length_b   1.000
_cell.length_c   1.000
_cell.angle_alpha   90.00
_cell.angle_beta   90.00
_cell.angle_gamma   90.00
#
_symmetry.space_group_name_H-M   'P 1'
#
loop_
_entity.id
_entity.type
_entity.pdbx_description
1 polymer ?
#
loop_
_entity_poly.entity_id
_entity_poly.type
_entity_poly.pdbx_seq_one_letter_code
_entity_poly.pdbx_strand_id
1 'polypeptide(L)'
;MARGRAGGSITGLAGSDKTNVIPPVARAALDVRLLPGQDPRAFLSDLVRVVDDSGVAITPQGPNWAATESPTDTELFRAIVAAARQRTPDALVTTPPLTGFTDSHYFRRLGIVSYGLSPFPLNQAESRGVHGNDERVSLETLTFGVHFVYDVVSRVVVK
;
A
#
# COMPACT_ATOMS: atom_id res chain seq x y z
N MET A 1 -15.86 8.96 12.06
CA MET A 1 -14.88 8.24 11.22
C MET A 1 -15.61 7.67 10.02
N ALA A 2 -15.25 8.06 8.80
CA ALA A 2 -15.78 7.42 7.60
C ALA A 2 -15.31 5.96 7.59
N ARG A 3 -16.23 5.00 7.66
CA ARG A 3 -15.90 3.59 7.46
C ARG A 3 -15.57 3.43 5.98
N GLY A 4 -14.29 3.49 5.62
CA GLY A 4 -13.85 3.12 4.28
C GLY A 4 -14.31 1.69 3.97
N ARG A 5 -14.73 1.42 2.74
CA ARG A 5 -15.00 0.05 2.28
C ARG A 5 -13.71 -0.56 1.76
N ALA A 6 -13.43 -1.79 2.16
CA ALA A 6 -12.43 -2.61 1.49
C ALA A 6 -12.83 -2.77 0.02
N GLY A 7 -11.86 -2.62 -0.88
CA GLY A 7 -12.03 -2.83 -2.32
C GLY A 7 -11.57 -4.24 -2.70
N GLY A 8 -12.31 -4.89 -3.58
CA GLY A 8 -11.91 -6.14 -4.21
C GLY A 8 -12.03 -6.03 -5.72
N SER A 9 -11.06 -6.57 -6.45
CA SER A 9 -11.03 -6.58 -7.91
C SER A 9 -10.80 -8.00 -8.41
N ILE A 10 -11.52 -8.42 -9.45
CA ILE A 10 -11.20 -9.64 -10.19
C ILE A 10 -9.98 -9.32 -11.04
N THR A 11 -8.85 -9.98 -10.75
CA THR A 11 -7.58 -9.77 -11.44
C THR A 11 -7.24 -10.89 -12.42
N GLY A 12 -7.97 -12.00 -12.37
CA GLY A 12 -7.86 -13.09 -13.34
C GLY A 12 -9.16 -13.88 -13.42
N LEU A 13 -9.46 -14.38 -14.61
CA LEU A 13 -10.59 -15.26 -14.87
C LEU A 13 -10.18 -16.27 -15.95
N ALA A 14 -10.38 -17.55 -15.67
CA ALA A 14 -10.00 -18.65 -16.57
C ALA A 14 -11.04 -19.77 -16.54
N GLY A 15 -11.25 -20.44 -17.67
CA GLY A 15 -12.18 -21.56 -17.80
C GLY A 15 -11.67 -22.57 -18.83
N SER A 16 -11.80 -22.25 -20.11
CA SER A 16 -11.31 -23.09 -21.21
C SER A 16 -10.34 -22.31 -22.09
N ASP A 17 -9.28 -22.96 -22.53
CA ASP A 17 -8.34 -22.43 -23.53
C ASP A 17 -8.86 -22.60 -24.97
N LYS A 18 -10.01 -23.29 -25.15
CA LYS A 18 -10.65 -23.53 -26.44
C LYS A 18 -12.10 -23.05 -26.45
N THR A 19 -12.50 -22.39 -27.54
CA THR A 19 -13.85 -21.81 -27.70
C THR A 19 -14.97 -22.84 -27.82
N ASN A 20 -14.66 -24.10 -28.16
CA ASN A 20 -15.63 -25.18 -28.37
C ASN A 20 -15.56 -26.30 -27.32
N VAL A 21 -14.89 -26.06 -26.19
CA VAL A 21 -14.79 -27.02 -25.08
C VAL A 21 -15.44 -26.43 -23.85
N ILE A 22 -16.39 -27.16 -23.26
CA ILE A 22 -16.99 -26.82 -21.97
C ILE A 22 -16.01 -27.25 -20.87
N PRO A 23 -15.44 -26.33 -20.08
CA PRO A 23 -14.47 -26.70 -19.07
C PRO A 23 -15.15 -27.34 -17.85
N PRO A 24 -14.54 -28.35 -17.21
CA PRO A 24 -15.08 -28.94 -15.98
C PRO A 24 -14.87 -28.05 -14.75
N VAL A 25 -13.97 -27.05 -14.83
CA VAL A 25 -13.63 -26.14 -13.73
C VAL A 25 -13.39 -24.73 -14.30
N ALA A 26 -13.88 -23.71 -13.61
CA ALA A 26 -13.50 -22.32 -13.83
C ALA A 26 -12.81 -21.76 -12.58
N ARG A 27 -11.95 -20.75 -12.75
CA ARG A 27 -11.21 -20.10 -11.66
C ARG A 27 -11.25 -18.59 -11.84
N ALA A 28 -11.37 -17.88 -10.73
CA ALA A 28 -11.18 -16.43 -10.66
C ALA A 28 -10.15 -16.10 -9.58
N ALA A 29 -9.29 -15.12 -9.85
CA ALA A 29 -8.38 -14.54 -8.87
C ALA A 29 -8.96 -13.20 -8.41
N LEU A 30 -8.98 -12.99 -7.10
CA LEU A 30 -9.40 -11.74 -6.48
C LEU A 30 -8.21 -11.08 -5.78
N ASP A 31 -7.95 -9.81 -6.09
CA ASP A 31 -7.08 -8.95 -5.29
C ASP A 31 -7.94 -8.15 -4.32
N VAL A 32 -7.73 -8.35 -3.02
CA VAL A 32 -8.50 -7.71 -1.95
C VAL A 32 -7.59 -6.84 -1.11
N ARG A 33 -7.96 -5.56 -0.97
CA ARG A 33 -7.25 -4.58 -0.16
C ARG A 33 -8.07 -4.25 1.08
N LEU A 34 -7.67 -4.82 2.21
CA LEU A 34 -8.28 -4.53 3.51
C LEU A 34 -7.71 -3.23 4.10
N LEU A 35 -8.54 -2.55 4.88
CA LEU A 35 -8.18 -1.35 5.64
C LEU A 35 -7.75 -1.71 7.06
N PRO A 36 -6.97 -0.85 7.74
CA PRO A 36 -6.63 -1.04 9.15
C PRO A 36 -7.87 -1.30 10.01
N GLY A 37 -7.76 -2.25 10.94
CA GLY A 37 -8.86 -2.68 11.81
C GLY A 37 -9.78 -3.76 11.23
N GLN A 38 -9.53 -4.24 10.00
CA GLN A 38 -10.25 -5.38 9.42
C GLN A 38 -9.48 -6.68 9.61
N ASP A 39 -10.18 -7.74 10.04
CA ASP A 39 -9.63 -9.09 10.15
C ASP A 39 -9.74 -9.85 8.81
N PRO A 40 -8.61 -10.27 8.19
CA PRO A 40 -8.64 -11.07 6.97
C PRO A 40 -9.44 -12.38 7.09
N ARG A 41 -9.47 -13.00 8.27
CA ARG A 41 -10.22 -14.25 8.47
C ARG A 41 -11.71 -14.00 8.49
N ALA A 42 -12.15 -12.97 9.22
CA ALA A 42 -13.55 -12.53 9.20
C ALA A 42 -14.01 -12.17 7.78
N PHE A 43 -13.19 -11.44 7.03
CA PHE A 43 -13.49 -11.11 5.63
C PHE A 43 -13.64 -12.37 4.76
N LEU A 44 -12.74 -13.34 4.89
CA LEU A 44 -12.82 -14.60 4.15
C LEU A 44 -14.08 -15.39 4.51
N SER A 45 -14.42 -15.47 5.81
CA SER A 45 -15.66 -16.12 6.26
C SER A 45 -16.90 -15.43 5.70
N ASP A 46 -16.91 -14.09 5.67
CA ASP A 46 -18.00 -13.33 5.05
C ASP A 46 -18.09 -13.57 3.55
N LEU A 47 -16.96 -13.67 2.85
CA LEU A 47 -16.93 -13.96 1.41
C LEU A 47 -17.53 -15.34 1.12
N VAL A 48 -17.14 -16.36 1.90
CA VAL A 48 -17.70 -17.72 1.79
C VAL A 48 -19.21 -17.71 2.04
N ARG A 49 -19.65 -17.00 3.08
CA ARG A 49 -21.08 -16.88 3.44
C ARG A 49 -21.89 -16.14 2.38
N VAL A 50 -21.32 -15.13 1.72
CA VAL A 50 -22.02 -14.35 0.67
C VAL A 50 -22.13 -15.15 -0.62
N VAL A 51 -21.11 -15.95 -0.97
CA VAL A 51 -21.13 -16.80 -2.16
C VAL A 51 -22.14 -17.93 -2.00
N ASP A 52 -22.19 -18.56 -0.81
CA ASP A 52 -23.19 -19.59 -0.43
C ASP A 52 -23.41 -20.70 -1.47
N ASP A 53 -22.34 -21.10 -2.16
CA ASP A 53 -22.37 -22.13 -3.19
C ASP A 53 -21.33 -23.21 -2.86
N SER A 54 -21.81 -24.41 -2.56
CA SER A 54 -20.97 -25.58 -2.25
C SER A 54 -20.08 -26.04 -3.41
N GLY A 55 -20.38 -25.63 -4.65
CA GLY A 55 -19.54 -25.85 -5.83
C GLY A 55 -18.35 -24.89 -5.94
N VAL A 56 -18.30 -23.84 -5.11
CA VAL A 56 -17.25 -22.82 -5.16
C VAL A 56 -16.29 -22.97 -3.98
N ALA A 57 -15.03 -23.28 -4.27
CA ALA A 57 -13.96 -23.28 -3.28
C ALA A 57 -13.20 -21.95 -3.28
N ILE A 58 -13.14 -21.29 -2.12
CA ILE A 58 -12.40 -20.03 -1.93
C ILE A 58 -11.16 -20.32 -1.09
N THR A 59 -9.97 -20.04 -1.64
CA THR A 59 -8.70 -20.25 -0.96
C THR A 59 -7.84 -18.99 -1.02
N PRO A 60 -7.34 -18.48 0.12
CA PRO A 60 -6.39 -17.38 0.12
C PRO A 60 -5.09 -17.78 -0.61
N GLN A 61 -4.60 -16.88 -1.45
CA GLN A 61 -3.33 -17.04 -2.15
C GLN A 61 -2.27 -16.20 -1.44
N GLY A 62 -1.32 -16.87 -0.78
CA GLY A 62 -0.23 -16.22 -0.06
C GLY A 62 -0.57 -15.77 1.38
N PRO A 63 0.31 -14.97 2.01
CA PRO A 63 0.14 -14.56 3.40
C PRO A 63 -1.03 -13.58 3.57
N ASN A 64 -1.93 -13.89 4.50
CA ASN A 64 -2.99 -12.98 4.92
C ASN A 64 -2.46 -12.01 5.98
N TRP A 65 -1.92 -10.88 5.56
CA TRP A 65 -1.50 -9.84 6.48
C TRP A 65 -2.66 -8.90 6.80
N ALA A 66 -2.89 -8.66 8.10
CA ALA A 66 -3.73 -7.55 8.52
C ALA A 66 -3.11 -6.23 8.03
N ALA A 67 -3.96 -5.30 7.58
CA ALA A 67 -3.53 -3.94 7.30
C ALA A 67 -3.02 -3.29 8.59
N THR A 68 -1.89 -2.58 8.50
CA THR A 68 -1.23 -1.94 9.64
C THR A 68 -0.99 -0.47 9.35
N GLU A 69 -1.02 0.33 10.41
CA GLU A 69 -0.70 1.74 10.39
C GLU A 69 0.18 2.10 11.58
N SER A 70 0.94 3.18 11.44
CA SER A 70 1.61 3.81 12.58
C SER A 70 0.76 5.01 13.01
N PRO A 71 0.66 5.32 14.31
CA PRO A 71 -0.04 6.51 14.77
C PRO A 71 0.68 7.78 14.28
N THR A 72 0.02 8.93 14.23
CA THR A 72 0.62 10.18 13.71
C THR A 72 1.22 11.08 14.80
N ASP A 73 1.04 10.74 16.07
CA ASP A 73 1.55 11.47 17.23
C ASP A 73 2.98 11.07 17.63
N THR A 74 3.81 10.68 16.67
CA THR A 74 5.18 10.19 16.93
C THR A 74 6.24 11.26 16.67
N GLU A 75 7.43 11.05 17.24
CA GLU A 75 8.61 11.88 16.97
C GLU A 75 8.98 11.89 15.48
N LEU A 76 8.99 10.71 14.84
CA LEU A 76 9.29 10.57 13.42
C LEU A 76 8.27 11.30 12.53
N PHE A 77 6.98 11.21 12.84
CA PHE A 77 5.96 11.92 12.06
C PHE A 77 6.11 13.44 12.17
N ARG A 78 6.38 13.95 13.38
CA ARG A 78 6.66 15.38 13.58
C ARG A 78 7.91 15.83 12.83
N ALA A 79 8.95 15.01 12.78
CA ALA A 79 10.17 15.30 12.01
C ALA A 79 9.89 15.39 10.50
N ILE A 80 9.09 14.47 9.95
CA ILE A 80 8.63 14.51 8.54
C ILE A 80 7.90 15.82 8.25
N VAL A 81 6.93 16.20 9.10
CA VAL A 81 6.18 17.46 8.93
C VAL A 81 7.08 18.68 8.98
N ALA A 82 8.02 18.73 9.92
CA ALA A 82 8.95 19.85 10.06
C ALA A 82 9.89 19.97 8.85
N ALA A 83 10.47 18.86 8.39
CA ALA A 83 11.33 18.83 7.21
C ALA A 83 10.57 19.26 5.94
N ALA A 84 9.30 18.84 5.82
CA ALA A 84 8.48 19.18 4.65
C ALA A 84 8.22 20.69 4.60
N ARG A 85 7.81 21.28 5.72
CA ARG A 85 7.57 22.73 5.84
C ARG A 85 8.83 23.57 5.71
N GLN A 86 9.97 23.07 6.14
CA GLN A 86 11.25 23.77 5.99
C GLN A 86 11.63 23.95 4.51
N ARG A 87 11.35 22.96 3.66
CA ARG A 87 11.66 22.99 2.22
C ARG A 87 10.53 23.59 1.39
N THR A 88 9.30 23.44 1.86
CA THR A 88 8.09 23.89 1.17
C THR A 88 7.10 24.42 2.22
N PRO A 89 7.11 25.73 2.52
CA PRO A 89 6.37 26.33 3.65
C PRO A 89 4.90 25.90 3.76
N ASP A 90 4.20 25.81 2.63
CA ASP A 90 2.78 25.47 2.56
C ASP A 90 2.50 23.97 2.33
N ALA A 91 3.50 23.11 2.49
CA ALA A 91 3.34 21.67 2.27
C ALA A 91 2.30 21.05 3.22
N LEU A 92 1.37 20.32 2.62
CA LEU A 92 0.41 19.48 3.32
C LEU A 92 0.97 18.06 3.44
N VAL A 93 1.17 17.61 4.68
CA VAL A 93 1.51 16.21 4.96
C VAL A 93 0.23 15.45 5.26
N THR A 94 -0.04 14.42 4.47
CA THR A 94 -1.22 13.56 4.60
C THR A 94 -0.80 12.10 4.70
N THR A 95 -1.69 11.23 5.16
CA THR A 95 -1.44 9.80 5.35
C THR A 95 -2.42 8.95 4.54
N PRO A 96 -2.38 9.03 3.20
CA PRO A 96 -3.24 8.18 2.39
C PRO A 96 -2.84 6.70 2.57
N PRO A 97 -3.81 5.77 2.56
CA PRO A 97 -3.49 4.36 2.47
C PRO A 97 -2.78 4.09 1.13
N LEU A 98 -1.68 3.35 1.19
CA LEU A 98 -0.97 2.90 -0.01
C LEU A 98 -1.67 1.65 -0.57
N THR A 99 -1.97 1.65 -1.86
CA THR A 99 -2.55 0.49 -2.56
C THR A 99 -1.51 -0.61 -2.84
N GLY A 100 -0.23 -0.23 -2.86
CA GLY A 100 0.92 -1.14 -2.98
C GLY A 100 1.35 -1.79 -1.66
N PHE A 101 2.58 -2.32 -1.66
CA PHE A 101 3.17 -3.03 -0.53
C PHE A 101 4.50 -2.39 -0.14
N THR A 102 4.80 -2.38 1.17
CA THR A 102 6.11 -1.99 1.70
C THR A 102 6.47 -2.88 2.89
N ASP A 103 7.76 -2.93 3.20
CA ASP A 103 8.27 -3.67 4.36
C ASP A 103 7.88 -3.03 5.71
N SER A 104 7.23 -1.87 5.71
CA SER A 104 6.76 -1.18 6.91
C SER A 104 5.91 -2.07 7.83
N HIS A 105 5.12 -2.99 7.26
CA HIS A 105 4.28 -3.87 8.07
C HIS A 105 5.10 -4.89 8.88
N TYR A 106 6.28 -5.31 8.40
CA TYR A 106 7.21 -6.15 9.17
C TYR A 106 7.77 -5.38 10.36
N PHE A 107 8.22 -4.14 10.15
CA PHE A 107 8.75 -3.29 11.21
C PHE A 107 7.70 -2.93 12.26
N ARG A 108 6.48 -2.58 11.85
CA ARG A 108 5.37 -2.29 12.78
C ARG A 108 5.03 -3.49 13.67
N ARG A 109 5.14 -4.73 13.16
CA ARG A 109 4.95 -5.94 13.98
C ARG A 109 5.99 -6.10 15.09
N LEU A 110 7.17 -5.50 14.92
CA LEU A 110 8.23 -5.45 15.93
C LEU A 110 8.08 -4.22 16.86
N GLY A 111 6.99 -3.46 16.75
CA GLY A 111 6.78 -2.22 17.52
C GLY A 111 7.58 -1.02 16.99
N ILE A 112 8.19 -1.13 15.80
CA ILE A 112 8.96 -0.04 15.19
C ILE A 112 8.02 0.85 14.39
N VAL A 113 7.94 2.13 14.75
CA VAL A 113 7.18 3.13 14.00
C VAL A 113 7.76 3.25 12.58
N SER A 114 6.90 3.13 11.57
CA SER A 114 7.31 3.21 10.16
C SER A 114 6.27 3.95 9.32
N TYR A 115 6.70 4.79 8.39
CA TYR A 115 5.84 5.49 7.43
C TYR A 115 6.37 5.25 6.02
N GLY A 116 5.47 5.07 5.05
CA GLY A 116 5.85 5.09 3.65
C GLY A 116 6.16 6.53 3.25
N LEU A 117 7.40 6.79 2.85
CA LEU A 117 7.88 8.13 2.48
C LEU A 117 8.56 8.04 1.11
N SER A 118 7.97 8.69 0.10
CA SER A 118 8.68 9.01 -1.13
C SER A 118 9.26 10.42 -0.97
N PRO A 119 10.59 10.59 -0.85
CA PRO A 119 11.19 11.88 -0.56
C PRO A 119 11.28 12.79 -1.80
N PHE A 120 10.93 12.27 -2.97
CA PHE A 120 11.13 12.90 -4.26
C PHE A 120 9.87 13.65 -4.72
N PRO A 121 9.95 14.96 -5.03
CA PRO A 121 8.84 15.71 -5.61
C PRO A 121 8.68 15.35 -7.09
N LEU A 122 8.15 14.16 -7.36
CA LEU A 122 7.96 13.63 -8.71
C LEU A 122 6.87 14.42 -9.44
N ASN A 123 7.12 14.77 -10.70
CA ASN A 123 6.05 15.20 -11.60
C ASN A 123 5.22 14.01 -12.09
N GLN A 124 4.12 14.28 -12.81
CA GLN A 124 3.21 13.22 -13.26
C GLN A 124 3.87 12.18 -14.18
N ALA A 125 4.80 12.60 -15.05
CA ALA A 125 5.51 11.69 -15.94
C ALA A 125 6.46 10.79 -15.17
N GLU A 126 7.24 11.35 -14.23
CA GLU A 126 8.13 10.59 -13.35
C GLU A 126 7.34 9.62 -12.47
N SER A 127 6.23 10.05 -11.88
CA SER A 127 5.39 9.19 -11.03
C SER A 127 4.75 8.03 -11.80
N ARG A 128 4.41 8.20 -13.09
CA ARG A 128 3.91 7.11 -13.94
C ARG A 128 5.02 6.16 -14.39
N GLY A 129 6.27 6.61 -14.35
CA GLY A 129 7.44 5.83 -14.72
C GLY A 129 7.80 4.76 -13.70
N VAL A 130 7.30 4.84 -12.46
CA VAL A 130 7.58 3.84 -11.41
C VAL A 130 7.18 2.44 -11.89
N HIS A 131 8.15 1.53 -11.93
CA HIS A 131 8.04 0.16 -12.49
C HIS A 131 7.78 0.10 -14.01
N GLY A 132 7.99 1.20 -14.73
CA GLY A 132 7.87 1.31 -16.17
C GLY A 132 9.22 1.25 -16.89
N ASN A 133 9.16 1.20 -18.22
CA ASN A 133 10.36 1.29 -19.05
C ASN A 133 11.02 2.66 -18.90
N ASP A 134 12.35 2.66 -18.83
CA ASP A 134 13.19 3.86 -18.69
C ASP A 134 12.82 4.78 -17.49
N GLU A 135 12.36 4.17 -16.39
CA GLU A 135 12.70 4.50 -15.00
C GLU A 135 13.61 5.73 -14.79
N ARG A 136 13.10 6.96 -14.60
CA ARG A 136 13.98 8.12 -14.37
C ARG A 136 13.37 9.24 -13.54
N VAL A 137 14.27 10.05 -13.01
CA VAL A 137 14.00 11.21 -12.15
C VAL A 137 15.05 12.29 -12.44
N SER A 138 14.68 13.57 -12.36
CA SER A 138 15.62 14.67 -12.54
C SER A 138 16.68 14.74 -11.43
N LEU A 139 17.87 15.28 -11.73
CA LEU A 139 18.91 15.49 -10.71
C LEU A 139 18.46 16.46 -9.61
N GLU A 140 17.64 17.44 -9.94
CA GLU A 140 17.05 18.38 -8.98
C GLU A 140 16.15 17.65 -7.98
N THR A 141 15.24 16.81 -8.50
CA THR A 141 14.33 15.97 -7.71
C THR A 141 15.12 15.01 -6.81
N LEU A 142 16.16 14.37 -7.33
CA LEU A 142 17.04 13.50 -6.55
C LEU A 142 17.72 14.26 -5.41
N THR A 143 18.29 15.43 -5.71
CA THR A 143 18.98 16.30 -4.74
C THR A 143 18.02 16.76 -3.64
N PHE A 144 16.81 17.17 -4.01
CA PHE A 144 15.76 17.50 -3.05
C PHE A 144 15.50 16.33 -2.11
N GLY A 145 15.28 15.12 -2.66
CA GLY A 145 14.93 13.95 -1.87
C GLY A 145 16.03 13.53 -0.90
N VAL A 146 17.29 13.56 -1.33
CA VAL A 146 18.44 13.26 -0.45
C VAL A 146 18.47 14.21 0.73
N HIS A 147 18.35 15.51 0.49
CA HIS A 147 18.38 16.48 1.58
C HIS A 147 17.13 16.42 2.46
N PHE A 148 15.96 16.11 1.91
CA PHE A 148 14.75 15.92 2.69
C PHE A 148 14.88 14.72 3.65
N VAL A 149 15.40 13.58 3.19
CA VAL A 149 15.70 12.44 4.07
C VAL A 149 16.72 12.81 5.13
N TYR A 150 17.79 13.53 4.76
CA TYR A 150 18.78 14.02 5.71
C TYR A 150 18.17 14.88 6.81
N ASP A 151 17.29 15.83 6.46
CA ASP A 151 16.62 16.70 7.43
C ASP A 151 15.72 15.90 8.38
N VAL A 152 14.99 14.91 7.88
CA VAL A 152 14.16 14.03 8.70
C VAL A 152 15.01 13.23 9.68
N VAL A 153 16.06 12.57 9.20
CA VAL A 153 16.91 11.70 10.03
C VAL A 153 17.67 12.53 11.07
N SER A 154 18.23 13.67 10.68
CA SER A 154 18.98 14.54 11.59
C SER A 154 18.12 15.03 12.75
N ARG A 155 16.83 15.33 12.51
CA ARG A 155 15.89 15.75 13.56
C ARG A 155 15.52 14.66 14.57
N VAL A 156 15.71 13.39 14.21
CA VAL A 156 15.39 12.24 15.07
C VAL A 156 16.63 11.74 15.81
N VAL A 157 17.78 11.75 15.14
CA VAL A 157 19.01 11.12 15.64
C VAL A 157 19.95 12.12 16.33
N VAL A 158 20.02 13.36 15.85
CA VAL A 158 20.88 14.39 16.44
C VAL A 158 20.05 15.15 17.47
N LYS A 159 20.18 14.75 18.73
CA LYS A 159 19.63 15.46 19.90
C LYS A 159 20.71 16.30 20.56
#